data_AF-A0A2P2IE00-F1
#
_entry.id   AF-A0A2P2IE00-F1
#
_cell.length_a   1.000
_cell.length_b   1.000
_cell.length_c   1.000
_cell.angle_alpha   90.00
_cell.angle_beta   90.00
_cell.angle_gamma   90.00
#
_symmetry.space_group_name_H-M   'P 1'
#
loop_
_entity.id
_entity.type
_entity.pdbx_description
1 polymer ?
#
loop_
_entity_poly.entity_id
_entity_poly.type
_entity_poly.pdbx_seq_one_letter_code
_entity_poly.pdbx_strand_id
1 'polypeptide(L)'
;YDLHGSWEPYTHHQSCLYPHPDDTGDTLTLNVDFAVNYWLEKGAPKEKLVMGIPIYGRTWSLSNPEETGFYAPATQPGRAGPWTEEPGYMGYNEICDDQMKHDWTIVHDPAMNEPYAYYLP
;
A
#
# COMPACT_ATOMS: atom_id res chain seq x y z
N TYR A 1 3.60 6.83 -4.25
CA TYR A 1 3.88 5.99 -3.08
C TYR A 1 3.64 6.79 -1.81
N ASP A 2 3.57 6.13 -0.65
CA ASP A 2 3.12 6.70 0.62
C ASP A 2 1.76 7.41 0.55
N LEU A 3 0.88 6.93 -0.33
CA LEU A 3 -0.50 7.46 -0.45
C LEU A 3 -1.38 6.99 0.72
N HIS A 4 -1.06 5.80 1.23
CA HIS A 4 -1.70 5.18 2.38
C HIS A 4 -0.63 4.53 3.28
N GLY A 5 -0.92 4.42 4.56
CA GLY A 5 0.02 3.87 5.53
C GLY A 5 -0.55 3.74 6.94
N SER A 6 0.26 3.27 7.88
CA SER A 6 -0.17 3.02 9.28
C SER A 6 -0.51 4.26 10.10
N TRP A 7 -0.48 5.45 9.49
CA TRP A 7 -1.05 6.68 10.05
C TRP A 7 -2.58 6.73 9.88
N GLU A 8 -3.16 5.86 9.05
CA GLU A 8 -4.60 5.67 8.90
C GLU A 8 -5.09 4.51 9.78
N PRO A 9 -6.36 4.54 10.24
CA PRO A 9 -6.93 3.48 11.08
C PRO A 9 -7.45 2.28 10.26
N TYR A 10 -7.03 2.15 9.00
CA TYR A 10 -7.48 1.11 8.08
C TYR A 10 -6.37 0.74 7.09
N THR A 11 -6.48 -0.44 6.49
CA THR A 11 -5.57 -0.91 5.43
C THR A 11 -5.92 -0.30 4.08
N HIS A 12 -4.89 0.02 3.29
CA HIS A 12 -5.01 0.34 1.86
C HIS A 12 -3.65 0.17 1.18
N HIS A 13 -3.57 0.28 -0.14
CA HIS A 13 -2.32 0.10 -0.88
C HIS A 13 -1.57 1.43 -1.01
N GLN A 14 -0.34 1.49 -0.50
CA GLN A 14 0.46 2.72 -0.42
C GLN A 14 0.84 3.38 -1.77
N SER A 15 0.64 2.68 -2.89
CA SER A 15 1.00 3.16 -4.22
C SER A 15 0.06 2.61 -5.30
N CYS A 16 -1.24 2.63 -5.04
CA CYS A 16 -2.27 2.23 -6.00
C CYS A 16 -2.20 3.04 -7.30
N LEU A 17 -2.33 2.36 -8.44
CA LEU A 17 -2.30 2.96 -9.77
C LEU A 17 -3.58 3.75 -10.03
N TYR A 18 -4.72 3.18 -9.65
CA TYR A 18 -6.07 3.73 -9.81
C TYR A 18 -6.82 3.72 -8.47
N PRO A 19 -7.89 4.51 -8.32
CA PRO A 19 -8.72 4.45 -7.12
C PRO A 19 -9.45 3.11 -7.00
N HIS A 20 -9.63 2.66 -5.76
CA HIS A 20 -10.49 1.52 -5.41
C HIS A 20 -11.98 1.93 -5.47
N PRO A 21 -12.93 1.04 -5.81
CA PRO A 21 -14.37 1.36 -5.85
C PRO A 21 -14.96 1.87 -4.53
N ASP A 22 -14.36 1.50 -3.40
CA ASP A 22 -14.77 1.96 -2.07
C ASP A 22 -14.12 3.29 -1.66
N ASP A 23 -13.25 3.87 -2.49
CA ASP A 23 -12.64 5.17 -2.22
C ASP A 23 -13.70 6.28 -2.20
N THR A 24 -13.59 7.19 -1.23
CA THR A 24 -14.52 8.31 -1.06
C THR A 24 -13.80 9.56 -0.57
N GLY A 25 -14.37 10.73 -0.84
CA GLY A 25 -13.78 12.00 -0.40
C GLY A 25 -12.36 12.19 -0.95
N ASP A 26 -11.41 12.48 -0.06
CA ASP A 26 -10.02 12.77 -0.45
C ASP A 26 -9.31 11.53 -1.03
N THR A 27 -9.69 10.30 -0.63
CA THR A 27 -9.00 9.08 -1.11
C THR A 27 -9.18 8.83 -2.60
N LEU A 28 -10.25 9.38 -3.22
CA LEU A 28 -10.45 9.34 -4.67
C LEU A 28 -9.27 9.93 -5.47
N THR A 29 -8.46 10.77 -4.84
CA THR A 29 -7.30 11.43 -5.46
C THR A 29 -5.95 10.86 -5.01
N LEU A 30 -5.95 9.95 -4.02
CA LEU A 30 -4.74 9.34 -3.47
C LEU A 30 -4.33 8.10 -4.28
N ASN A 31 -4.14 8.29 -5.59
CA ASN A 31 -3.65 7.26 -6.52
C ASN A 31 -2.64 7.85 -7.52
N VAL A 32 -1.84 6.99 -8.14
CA VAL A 32 -0.76 7.41 -9.05
C VAL A 32 -1.31 8.05 -10.32
N ASP A 33 -2.41 7.55 -10.88
CA ASP A 33 -3.03 8.13 -12.08
C ASP A 33 -3.45 9.59 -11.85
N PHE A 34 -4.18 9.87 -10.76
CA PHE A 34 -4.56 11.22 -10.40
C PHE A 34 -3.34 12.11 -10.19
N ALA A 35 -2.34 11.66 -9.43
CA ALA A 35 -1.14 12.44 -9.15
C ALA A 35 -0.37 12.82 -10.43
N VAL A 36 -0.22 11.87 -11.37
CA VAL A 36 0.42 12.11 -12.67
C VAL A 36 -0.40 13.09 -13.50
N ASN A 37 -1.70 12.85 -13.66
CA ASN A 37 -2.58 13.71 -14.46
C ASN A 37 -2.66 15.13 -13.88
N TYR A 38 -2.68 15.28 -12.56
CA TYR A 38 -2.65 16.57 -11.90
C TYR A 38 -1.42 17.40 -12.30
N TRP A 39 -0.22 16.82 -12.26
CA TRP A 39 1.00 17.53 -12.66
C TRP A 39 1.00 17.90 -14.15
N LEU A 40 0.50 17.02 -15.01
CA LEU A 40 0.36 17.29 -16.44
C LEU A 40 -0.62 18.45 -16.69
N GLU A 41 -1.77 18.46 -16.01
CA GLU A 41 -2.77 19.54 -16.08
C GLU A 41 -2.22 20.88 -15.56
N LYS A 42 -1.30 20.85 -14.59
CA LYS A 42 -0.57 22.04 -14.11
C LYS A 42 0.57 22.48 -15.03
N GLY A 43 0.78 21.80 -16.16
CA GLY A 43 1.73 22.19 -17.19
C GLY A 43 3.13 21.58 -17.04
N ALA A 44 3.30 20.54 -16.22
CA ALA A 44 4.55 19.79 -16.19
C ALA A 44 4.77 19.09 -17.55
N PRO A 45 5.92 19.28 -18.22
CA PRO A 45 6.23 18.54 -19.44
C PRO A 45 6.32 17.04 -19.16
N LYS A 46 5.60 16.23 -19.93
CA LYS A 46 5.49 14.77 -19.70
C LYS A 46 6.85 14.09 -19.68
N GLU A 47 7.75 14.48 -20.59
CA GLU A 47 9.11 13.95 -20.72
C GLU A 47 10.04 14.33 -19.56
N LYS A 48 9.62 15.25 -18.69
CA LYS A 48 10.33 15.63 -17.46
C LYS A 48 9.72 15.03 -16.20
N LEU A 49 8.56 14.36 -16.31
CA LEU A 49 7.90 13.74 -15.18
C LEU A 49 8.46 12.33 -14.98
N VAL A 50 9.13 12.11 -13.85
CA VAL A 50 9.65 10.79 -13.45
C VAL A 50 8.71 10.17 -12.44
N MET A 51 8.07 9.07 -12.80
CA MET A 51 7.17 8.34 -11.92
C MET A 51 7.97 7.50 -10.92
N GLY A 52 7.71 7.71 -9.63
CA GLY A 52 8.31 6.90 -8.57
C GLY A 52 7.69 5.51 -8.50
N ILE A 53 8.54 4.48 -8.36
CA ILE A 53 8.11 3.09 -8.15
C ILE A 53 8.70 2.64 -6.80
N PRO A 54 7.88 2.39 -5.77
CA PRO A 54 8.39 1.96 -4.47
C PRO A 54 8.86 0.51 -4.54
N ILE A 55 10.02 0.23 -3.96
CA ILE A 55 10.57 -1.12 -3.79
C ILE A 55 10.44 -1.54 -2.30
N TYR A 56 9.29 -1.20 -1.72
CA TYR A 56 8.92 -1.41 -0.32
C TYR A 56 7.40 -1.47 -0.19
N GLY A 57 6.90 -1.97 0.94
CA GLY A 57 5.50 -2.02 1.34
C GLY A 57 5.25 -1.19 2.60
N ARG A 58 4.01 -0.70 2.75
CA ARG A 58 3.49 -0.23 4.05
C ARG A 58 2.70 -1.37 4.69
N THR A 59 2.77 -1.48 6.01
CA THR A 59 2.28 -2.65 6.74
C THR A 59 1.44 -2.25 7.94
N TRP A 60 0.53 -3.14 8.32
CA TRP A 60 -0.43 -2.91 9.40
C TRP A 60 -0.52 -4.14 10.30
N SER A 61 -0.96 -3.91 11.53
CA SER A 61 -1.51 -4.94 12.40
C SER A 61 -3.04 -4.82 12.39
N LEU A 62 -3.72 -5.86 11.88
CA LEU A 62 -5.18 -5.88 11.80
C LEU A 62 -5.82 -5.88 13.19
N SER A 63 -6.89 -5.11 13.36
CA SER A 63 -7.68 -5.07 14.60
C SER A 63 -8.65 -6.26 14.67
N ASN A 64 -9.08 -6.78 13.51
CA ASN A 64 -9.84 -8.01 13.37
C ASN A 64 -9.15 -8.91 12.34
N PRO A 65 -8.64 -10.10 12.71
CA PRO A 65 -7.99 -11.01 11.77
C PRO A 65 -8.94 -11.59 10.70
N GLU A 66 -10.27 -11.52 10.91
CA GLU A 66 -11.24 -11.97 9.90
C GLU A 66 -11.44 -10.95 8.77
N GLU A 67 -10.96 -9.72 8.94
CA GLU A 67 -11.06 -8.63 7.98
C GLU A 67 -9.67 -8.32 7.42
N THR A 68 -9.35 -8.83 6.22
CA THR A 68 -8.00 -8.70 5.62
C THR A 68 -7.95 -7.82 4.38
N GLY A 69 -9.10 -7.29 3.94
CA GLY A 69 -9.25 -6.56 2.68
C GLY A 69 -8.75 -5.12 2.74
N PHE A 70 -9.07 -4.36 1.68
CA PHE A 70 -9.02 -2.90 1.72
C PHE A 70 -10.01 -2.37 2.75
N TYR A 71 -9.67 -1.26 3.40
CA TYR A 71 -10.44 -0.65 4.49
C TYR A 71 -10.65 -1.53 5.73
N ALA A 72 -9.92 -2.64 5.87
CA ALA A 72 -9.97 -3.46 7.07
C ALA A 72 -9.48 -2.64 8.29
N PRO A 73 -10.15 -2.72 9.45
CA PRO A 73 -9.76 -1.95 10.63
C PRO A 73 -8.35 -2.28 11.10
N ALA A 74 -7.46 -1.29 11.13
CA ALA A 74 -6.06 -1.47 11.48
C ALA A 74 -5.49 -0.20 12.11
N THR A 75 -5.41 -0.18 13.44
CA THR A 75 -5.02 1.04 14.19
C THR A 75 -3.55 1.08 14.58
N GLN A 76 -2.79 0.04 14.23
CA GLN A 76 -1.38 -0.10 14.61
C GLN A 76 -0.53 -0.43 13.38
N PRO A 77 0.72 0.06 13.34
CA PRO A 77 1.67 -0.35 12.32
C PRO A 77 1.93 -1.86 12.35
N GLY A 78 2.30 -2.41 11.21
CA GLY A 78 2.85 -3.77 11.14
C GLY A 78 4.18 -3.85 11.89
N ARG A 79 4.59 -5.08 12.24
CA ARG A 79 5.90 -5.31 12.87
C ARG A 79 7.03 -4.76 12.00
N ALA A 80 8.06 -4.23 12.64
CA ALA A 80 9.27 -3.80 11.94
C ALA A 80 9.97 -4.99 11.29
N GLY A 81 10.47 -4.80 10.07
CA GLY A 81 11.35 -5.75 9.40
C GLY A 81 12.73 -5.84 10.09
N PRO A 82 13.47 -6.94 9.91
CA PRO A 82 14.75 -7.15 10.61
C PRO A 82 15.92 -6.32 10.06
N TRP A 83 15.75 -5.61 8.94
CA TRP A 83 16.78 -4.74 8.36
C TRP A 83 16.39 -3.27 8.32
N THR A 84 15.13 -2.95 7.98
CA THR A 84 14.65 -1.56 7.98
C THR A 84 14.38 -1.05 9.38
N GLU A 85 14.01 -1.94 10.30
CA GLU A 85 13.75 -1.65 11.71
C GLU A 85 12.67 -0.57 11.95
N GLU A 86 11.82 -0.31 10.94
CA GLU A 86 10.74 0.67 10.99
C GLU A 86 9.37 -0.03 11.04
N PRO A 87 8.59 0.13 12.12
CA PRO A 87 7.21 -0.37 12.17
C PRO A 87 6.35 0.25 11.06
N GLY A 88 5.52 -0.56 10.42
CA GLY A 88 4.64 -0.09 9.34
C GLY A 88 5.33 0.03 7.97
N TYR A 89 6.58 -0.42 7.87
CA TYR A 89 7.40 -0.39 6.66
C TYR A 89 8.12 -1.72 6.49
N MET A 90 8.20 -2.22 5.26
CA MET A 90 9.10 -3.33 4.91
C MET A 90 9.70 -3.12 3.54
N GLY A 91 11.03 -3.26 3.43
CA GLY A 91 11.71 -3.33 2.13
C GLY A 91 11.26 -4.56 1.35
N TYR A 92 11.29 -4.52 0.02
CA TYR A 92 10.89 -5.66 -0.81
C TYR A 92 11.69 -6.94 -0.50
N ASN A 93 12.97 -6.80 -0.17
CA ASN A 93 13.82 -7.92 0.27
C ASN A 93 13.29 -8.55 1.57
N GLU A 94 12.75 -7.75 2.49
CA GLU A 94 12.21 -8.24 3.76
C GLU A 94 10.87 -8.92 3.56
N ILE A 95 10.02 -8.37 2.68
CA ILE A 95 8.76 -8.99 2.26
C ILE A 95 9.04 -10.38 1.68
N CYS A 96 9.99 -10.49 0.74
CA CYS A 96 10.34 -11.77 0.14
C CYS A 96 10.91 -12.77 1.16
N ASP A 97 11.81 -12.34 2.03
CA ASP A 97 12.39 -13.21 3.06
C ASP A 97 11.34 -13.70 4.06
N ASP A 98 10.41 -12.83 4.50
CA ASP A 98 9.36 -13.18 5.45
C ASP A 98 8.31 -14.12 4.81
N GLN A 99 7.99 -13.90 3.54
CA GLN A 99 7.11 -14.77 2.75
C GLN A 99 7.72 -16.16 2.49
N MET A 100 9.04 -16.30 2.46
CA MET A 100 9.69 -17.62 2.37
C MET A 100 9.64 -18.40 3.69
N LYS A 101 9.45 -17.70 4.82
CA LYS A 101 9.45 -18.28 6.17
C LYS A 101 8.06 -18.59 6.70
N HIS A 102 7.04 -17.95 6.16
CA HIS A 102 5.66 -18.05 6.64
C HIS A 102 4.70 -18.23 5.47
N ASP A 103 3.60 -18.96 5.69
CA ASP A 103 2.58 -19.19 4.68
C ASP A 103 1.68 -17.95 4.53
N TRP A 104 2.15 -16.97 3.73
CA TRP A 104 1.38 -15.77 3.43
C TRP A 104 0.27 -16.05 2.41
N THR A 105 -0.90 -15.46 2.63
CA THR A 105 -1.93 -15.38 1.60
C THR A 105 -1.67 -14.14 0.75
N ILE A 106 -1.45 -14.34 -0.55
CA ILE A 106 -1.35 -13.26 -1.53
C ILE A 106 -2.74 -13.04 -2.12
N VAL A 107 -3.20 -11.80 -2.12
CA VAL A 107 -4.49 -11.41 -2.69
C VAL A 107 -4.28 -10.51 -3.89
N HIS A 108 -4.93 -10.88 -4.99
CA HIS A 108 -5.12 -10.05 -6.16
C HIS A 108 -6.56 -9.59 -6.17
N ASP A 109 -6.81 -8.40 -5.62
CA ASP A 109 -8.14 -7.81 -5.67
C ASP A 109 -8.48 -7.44 -7.13
N PRO A 110 -9.62 -7.89 -7.68
CA PRO A 110 -9.98 -7.61 -9.07
C PRO A 110 -10.20 -6.11 -9.36
N ALA A 111 -10.41 -5.30 -8.33
CA ALA A 111 -10.55 -3.86 -8.45
C ALA A 111 -9.20 -3.11 -8.45
N MET A 112 -8.10 -3.79 -8.13
CA MET A 112 -6.76 -3.21 -8.02
C MET A 112 -5.79 -3.85 -8.99
N ASN A 113 -4.70 -3.13 -9.30
CA ASN A 113 -3.65 -3.64 -10.19
C ASN A 113 -2.44 -4.17 -9.40
N GLU A 114 -2.43 -3.95 -8.10
CA GLU A 114 -1.36 -4.29 -7.18
C GLU A 114 -1.82 -5.38 -6.21
N PRO A 115 -0.94 -6.32 -5.86
CA PRO A 115 -1.26 -7.29 -4.82
C PRO A 115 -1.13 -6.65 -3.42
N TYR A 116 -1.86 -7.22 -2.46
CA TYR A 116 -1.48 -7.15 -1.06
C TYR A 116 -1.34 -8.58 -0.51
N ALA A 117 -0.75 -8.73 0.67
CA ALA A 117 -0.62 -10.03 1.30
C ALA A 117 -0.70 -9.91 2.82
N TYR A 118 -1.09 -11.00 3.46
CA TYR A 118 -1.20 -11.07 4.91
C TYR A 118 -0.76 -12.43 5.44
N TYR A 119 -0.37 -12.45 6.71
CA TYR A 119 -0.10 -13.64 7.48
C TYR A 119 -0.74 -13.47 8.86
N LEU A 120 -1.57 -14.45 9.25
CA LEU A 120 -2.25 -14.50 10.53
C LEU A 120 -1.77 -15.77 11.26
N PRO A 121 -1.26 -15.64 12.50
CA PRO A 121 -0.83 -16.79 13.29
C PRO A 121 -1.99 -17.64 13.82
#